data_AF-A0A351GHX4-F1
#
_entry.id   AF-A0A351GHX4-F1
#
_cell.length_a   1.000
_cell.length_b   1.000
_cell.length_c   1.000
_cell.angle_alpha   90.00
_cell.angle_beta   90.00
_cell.angle_gamma   90.00
#
_symmetry.space_group_name_H-M   'P 1'
#
loop_
_entity.id
_entity.type
_entity.pdbx_description
1 polymer ?
#
loop_
_entity_poly.entity_id
_entity_poly.type
_entity_poly.pdbx_seq_one_letter_code
_entity_poly.pdbx_strand_id
1 'polypeptide(L)'
;MRVFEIVDQVEALEKTTGTFLVGRLFGLMYDDLVGILGQPTFARASSDDKVQKEWVIEFNDNIYTIYDWCTYDEDYTMDNLKDWNIGGFTSIDTDELINYLKDAKTKNLYRADTTA
;
A
#
# COMPACT_ATOMS: atom_id res chain seq x y z
N MET A 1 8.90 -5.72 -8.67
CA MET A 1 8.32 -4.69 -7.79
C MET A 1 9.40 -4.20 -6.84
N ARG A 2 9.60 -2.88 -6.74
CA ARG A 2 10.39 -2.23 -5.68
C ARG A 2 9.40 -1.56 -4.72
N VAL A 3 9.65 -1.67 -3.43
CA VAL A 3 8.97 -0.89 -2.39
C VAL A 3 9.95 0.17 -1.90
N PHE A 4 9.50 1.41 -1.81
CA PHE A 4 10.30 2.49 -1.25
C PHE A 4 10.28 2.37 0.28
N GLU A 5 11.45 2.35 0.89
CA GLU A 5 11.56 2.24 2.34
C GLU A 5 11.50 3.63 3.01
N ILE A 6 11.48 3.67 4.34
CA ILE A 6 11.48 4.92 5.11
C ILE A 6 12.69 5.81 4.74
N VAL A 7 13.82 5.21 4.38
CA VAL A 7 15.03 5.95 3.94
C VAL A 7 14.85 6.63 2.58
N ASP A 8 13.88 6.20 1.78
CA ASP A 8 13.63 6.69 0.43
C ASP A 8 12.53 7.77 0.37
N GLN A 9 12.02 8.24 1.51
CA GLN A 9 10.85 9.15 1.57
C GLN A 9 10.97 10.40 0.67
N VAL A 10 12.17 10.95 0.52
CA VAL A 10 12.40 12.12 -0.35
C VAL A 10 12.21 11.74 -1.83
N GLU A 11 12.85 10.65 -2.27
CA GLU A 11 12.69 10.14 -3.65
C GLU A 11 11.23 9.74 -3.91
N ALA A 12 10.60 9.09 -2.93
CA ALA A 12 9.21 8.66 -3.01
C ALA A 12 8.27 9.85 -3.20
N LEU A 13 8.44 10.92 -2.41
CA LEU A 13 7.61 12.14 -2.50
C LEU A 13 7.77 12.85 -3.86
N GLU A 14 8.99 12.94 -4.38
CA GLU A 14 9.24 13.50 -5.71
C GLU A 14 8.52 12.70 -6.80
N LYS A 15 8.53 11.37 -6.69
CA LYS A 15 7.90 10.46 -7.65
C LYS A 15 6.38 10.40 -7.54
N THR A 16 5.78 10.67 -6.38
CA THR A 16 4.32 10.55 -6.17
C THR A 16 3.58 11.88 -6.31
N THR A 17 4.29 13.00 -6.42
CA THR A 17 3.68 14.32 -6.60
C THR A 17 2.84 14.36 -7.86
N GLY A 18 1.55 14.66 -7.72
CA GLY A 18 0.59 14.73 -8.83
C GLY A 18 -0.07 13.41 -9.21
N THR A 19 0.16 12.33 -8.45
CA THR A 19 -0.64 11.11 -8.55
C THR A 19 -2.10 11.38 -8.19
N PHE A 20 -2.99 10.51 -8.65
CA PHE A 20 -4.42 10.56 -8.36
C PHE A 20 -4.95 9.14 -8.11
N LEU A 21 -6.18 9.03 -7.60
CA LEU A 21 -6.83 7.74 -7.38
C LEU A 21 -7.04 7.00 -8.71
N VAL A 22 -6.41 5.84 -8.86
CA VAL A 22 -6.51 4.98 -10.05
C VAL A 22 -7.19 3.64 -9.78
N GLY A 23 -7.34 3.24 -8.51
CA GLY A 23 -7.97 1.98 -8.14
C GLY A 23 -8.22 1.81 -6.66
N ARG A 24 -8.75 0.64 -6.27
CA ARG A 24 -8.98 0.26 -4.88
C ARG A 24 -8.57 -1.18 -4.63
N LEU A 25 -7.92 -1.42 -3.49
CA LEU A 25 -7.52 -2.73 -3.01
C LEU A 25 -8.43 -3.17 -1.88
N PHE A 26 -9.16 -4.26 -2.09
CA PHE A 26 -10.08 -4.82 -1.11
C PHE A 26 -9.56 -6.14 -0.53
N GLY A 27 -9.80 -6.34 0.76
CA GLY A 27 -9.63 -7.63 1.45
C GLY A 27 -8.24 -7.87 2.02
N LEU A 28 -7.36 -6.87 2.04
CA LEU A 28 -6.08 -6.89 2.74
C LEU A 28 -6.14 -5.92 3.93
N MET A 29 -5.72 -6.39 5.10
CA MET A 29 -5.53 -5.57 6.30
C MET A 29 -4.11 -5.00 6.31
N TYR A 30 -3.85 -4.07 7.23
CA TYR A 30 -2.52 -3.49 7.43
C TYR A 30 -1.43 -4.56 7.59
N ASP A 31 -1.64 -5.56 8.44
CA ASP A 31 -0.67 -6.64 8.67
C ASP A 31 -0.42 -7.49 7.43
N ASP A 32 -1.42 -7.68 6.56
CA ASP A 32 -1.23 -8.37 5.28
C ASP A 32 -0.27 -7.54 4.40
N LEU A 33 -0.49 -6.23 4.31
CA LEU A 33 0.35 -5.33 3.53
C LEU A 33 1.77 -5.25 4.09
N VAL A 34 1.93 -5.19 5.42
CA VAL A 34 3.25 -5.25 6.07
C VAL A 34 3.96 -6.56 5.77
N GLY A 35 3.24 -7.70 5.80
CA GLY A 35 3.81 -9.01 5.48
C GLY A 35 4.20 -9.19 4.01
N ILE A 36 3.66 -8.37 3.10
CA ILE A 36 3.93 -8.43 1.64
C ILE A 36 4.95 -7.37 1.22
N LEU A 37 4.81 -6.15 1.73
CA LEU A 37 5.52 -4.95 1.28
C LEU A 37 6.56 -4.44 2.28
N GLY A 38 6.54 -4.92 3.53
CA GLY A 38 7.30 -4.33 4.62
C GLY A 38 6.61 -3.08 5.20
N GLN A 39 7.35 -2.30 5.98
CA GLN A 39 6.82 -1.10 6.63
C GLN A 39 6.41 -0.02 5.60
N PRO A 40 5.40 0.81 5.90
CA PRO A 40 4.98 1.89 5.01
C PRO A 40 6.13 2.86 4.72
N THR A 41 6.20 3.35 3.48
CA THR A 41 7.13 4.42 3.08
C THR A 41 6.87 5.67 3.91
N PHE A 42 5.60 6.04 4.09
CA PHE A 42 5.14 7.07 5.01
C PHE A 42 4.32 6.43 6.14
N ALA A 43 5.00 6.12 7.24
CA ALA A 43 4.41 5.42 8.38
C ALA A 43 3.67 6.33 9.38
N ARG A 44 3.66 7.64 9.14
CA ARG A 44 3.01 8.66 10.00
C ARG A 44 1.92 9.36 9.23
N ALA A 45 0.96 9.91 9.98
CA ALA A 45 -0.10 10.74 9.44
C ALA A 45 0.44 11.86 8.53
N SER A 46 -0.27 12.09 7.41
CA SER A 46 -0.06 13.23 6.54
C SER A 46 -0.27 14.53 7.30
N SER A 47 0.28 15.64 6.78
CA SER A 47 0.16 16.94 7.45
C SER A 47 -1.28 17.44 7.63
N ASP A 48 -2.21 16.91 6.83
CA ASP A 48 -3.65 17.20 6.92
C ASP A 48 -4.46 16.07 7.57
N ASP A 49 -3.78 15.06 8.13
CA ASP A 49 -4.32 13.93 8.89
C ASP A 49 -5.28 13.01 8.09
N LYS A 50 -5.31 13.15 6.76
CA LYS A 50 -6.18 12.35 5.90
C LYS A 50 -5.62 10.98 5.57
N VAL A 51 -4.31 10.81 5.61
CA VAL A 51 -3.64 9.55 5.28
C VAL A 51 -2.79 9.18 6.48
N GLN A 52 -3.07 8.03 7.09
CA GLN A 52 -2.36 7.51 8.26
C GLN A 52 -1.18 6.61 7.86
N LYS A 53 -1.33 5.82 6.79
CA LYS A 53 -0.31 4.89 6.27
C LYS A 53 -0.27 4.92 4.75
N GLU A 54 0.91 5.06 4.18
CA GLU A 54 1.11 5.00 2.73
C GLU A 54 2.38 4.23 2.35
N TRP A 55 2.22 3.31 1.40
CA TRP A 55 3.31 2.66 0.70
C TRP A 55 3.47 3.28 -0.68
N VAL A 56 4.71 3.52 -1.08
CA VAL A 56 5.06 3.88 -2.46
C VAL A 56 5.77 2.68 -3.08
N ILE A 57 5.33 2.30 -4.27
CA ILE A 57 5.85 1.13 -4.98
C ILE A 57 6.09 1.44 -6.45
N GLU A 58 7.11 0.79 -6.99
CA GLU A 58 7.38 0.74 -8.42
C GLU A 58 7.04 -0.66 -8.94
N PHE A 59 6.07 -0.72 -9.86
CA PHE A 59 5.55 -1.94 -10.44
C PHE A 59 5.38 -1.74 -11.95
N ASN A 60 5.98 -2.63 -12.75
CA ASN A 60 6.00 -2.53 -14.22
C ASN A 60 6.38 -1.13 -14.73
N ASP A 61 7.47 -0.55 -14.19
CA ASP A 61 7.96 0.79 -14.50
C ASP A 61 6.98 1.95 -14.19
N ASN A 62 5.87 1.67 -13.49
CA ASN A 62 4.91 2.65 -13.03
C ASN A 62 5.02 2.86 -11.51
N ILE A 63 4.77 4.09 -11.07
CA ILE A 63 4.71 4.46 -9.65
C ILE A 63 3.27 4.39 -9.16
N TYR A 64 3.06 3.66 -8.06
CA TYR A 64 1.79 3.61 -7.35
C TYR A 64 1.97 3.95 -5.88
N THR A 65 0.87 4.39 -5.28
CA THR A 65 0.74 4.45 -3.82
C THR A 65 -0.39 3.56 -3.35
N ILE A 66 -0.26 2.98 -2.17
CA ILE A 66 -1.34 2.26 -1.48
C ILE A 66 -1.53 2.95 -0.14
N TYR A 67 -2.72 3.48 0.11
CA TYR A 67 -2.95 4.37 1.24
C TYR A 67 -4.38 4.28 1.76
N ASP A 68 -4.54 4.54 3.06
CA ASP A 68 -5.87 4.77 3.64
C ASP A 68 -6.38 6.16 3.25
N TRP A 69 -7.67 6.43 3.45
CA TRP A 69 -8.21 7.74 3.11
C TRP A 69 -9.28 8.21 4.07
N CYS A 70 -8.99 9.31 4.76
CA CYS A 70 -9.87 10.01 5.68
C CYS A 70 -10.43 9.09 6.78
N THR A 71 -9.61 8.15 7.26
CA THR A 71 -9.92 7.34 8.44
C THR A 71 -9.85 8.21 9.70
N TYR A 72 -8.92 9.17 9.74
CA TYR A 72 -8.61 10.05 10.87
C TYR A 72 -8.34 9.29 12.18
N ASP A 73 -7.95 8.02 12.06
CA ASP A 73 -7.78 7.08 13.16
C ASP A 73 -6.75 6.01 12.73
N GLU A 74 -5.56 6.09 13.35
CA GLU A 74 -4.45 5.17 13.09
C GLU A 74 -4.77 3.74 13.55
N ASP A 75 -5.43 3.59 14.70
CA ASP A 75 -5.81 2.28 15.23
C ASP A 75 -6.85 1.63 14.32
N TYR A 76 -7.84 2.39 13.83
CA TYR A 76 -8.77 1.90 12.81
C TYR A 76 -8.04 1.47 11.53
N THR A 77 -7.10 2.27 11.06
CA THR A 77 -6.31 1.98 9.86
C THR A 77 -5.53 0.67 9.99
N MET A 78 -4.95 0.41 11.16
CA MET A 78 -4.15 -0.78 11.41
C MET A 78 -5.02 -2.02 11.70
N ASP A 79 -6.08 -1.89 12.48
CA ASP A 79 -6.79 -3.04 13.03
C ASP A 79 -8.06 -3.41 12.25
N ASN A 80 -8.61 -2.50 11.44
CA ASN A 80 -9.95 -2.68 10.87
C ASN A 80 -10.05 -2.43 9.36
N LEU A 81 -9.23 -1.52 8.80
CA LEU A 81 -9.32 -1.12 7.40
C LEU A 81 -9.01 -2.30 6.46
N LYS A 82 -9.88 -2.48 5.45
CA LYS A 82 -9.76 -3.51 4.41
C LYS A 82 -9.94 -2.99 2.99
N ASP A 83 -10.19 -1.68 2.85
CA ASP A 83 -10.35 -0.99 1.59
C ASP A 83 -9.33 0.15 1.48
N TRP A 84 -8.28 -0.11 0.72
CA TRP A 84 -7.20 0.84 0.49
C TRP A 84 -7.37 1.52 -0.87
N ASN A 85 -7.02 2.79 -0.94
CA ASN A 85 -6.90 3.48 -2.21
C ASN A 85 -5.60 3.09 -2.91
N ILE A 86 -5.63 3.07 -4.24
CA ILE A 86 -4.44 2.95 -5.08
C ILE A 86 -4.27 4.25 -5.85
N GLY A 87 -3.16 4.93 -5.61
CA GLY A 87 -2.75 6.13 -6.32
C GLY A 87 -1.80 5.79 -7.47
N GLY A 88 -1.76 6.63 -8.51
CA GLY A 88 -0.82 6.51 -9.62
C GLY A 88 -1.01 7.62 -10.64
N PHE A 89 -0.19 7.62 -11.70
CA PHE A 89 -0.38 8.52 -12.85
C PHE A 89 -1.23 7.90 -13.96
N THR A 90 -1.49 6.59 -13.86
CA THR A 90 -2.21 5.80 -14.84
C THR A 90 -2.88 4.62 -14.16
N SER A 91 -4.00 4.17 -14.71
CA SER A 91 -4.66 2.92 -14.31
C SER A 91 -4.13 1.70 -15.06
N ILE A 92 -3.13 1.88 -15.94
CA ILE A 92 -2.42 0.77 -16.59
C ILE A 92 -1.83 -0.11 -15.50
N ASP A 93 -1.91 -1.43 -15.66
CA ASP A 93 -1.40 -2.47 -14.75
C ASP A 93 -1.92 -2.46 -13.30
N THR A 94 -2.86 -1.57 -12.95
CA THR A 94 -3.46 -1.52 -11.60
C THR A 94 -4.11 -2.86 -11.22
N ASP A 95 -4.81 -3.51 -12.16
CA ASP A 95 -5.42 -4.83 -11.91
C ASP A 95 -4.37 -5.92 -11.71
N GLU A 96 -3.24 -5.85 -12.42
CA GLU A 96 -2.13 -6.79 -12.26
C GLU A 96 -1.47 -6.63 -10.89
N LEU A 97 -1.23 -5.39 -10.46
CA LEU A 97 -0.75 -5.09 -9.11
C LEU A 97 -1.71 -5.62 -8.04
N ILE A 98 -3.02 -5.38 -8.18
CA ILE A 98 -4.03 -5.88 -7.23
C ILE A 98 -3.98 -7.40 -7.15
N ASN A 99 -3.91 -8.09 -8.29
CA ASN A 99 -3.86 -9.54 -8.34
C ASN A 99 -2.57 -10.07 -7.70
N TYR A 100 -1.43 -9.43 -7.98
CA TYR A 100 -0.16 -9.75 -7.35
C TYR A 100 -0.23 -9.71 -5.81
N LEU A 101 -0.83 -8.65 -5.24
CA LEU A 101 -0.95 -8.50 -3.79
C LEU A 101 -1.89 -9.55 -3.17
N LYS A 102 -3.01 -9.85 -3.83
CA LYS A 102 -3.94 -10.90 -3.38
C LYS A 102 -3.34 -12.30 -3.43
N ASP A 103 -2.56 -12.58 -4.48
CA ASP A 103 -1.83 -13.84 -4.61
C ASP A 103 -0.74 -13.96 -3.54
N ALA A 104 -0.04 -12.87 -3.24
CA ALA A 104 0.97 -12.82 -2.18
C ALA A 104 0.36 -13.12 -0.80
N LYS A 105 -0.80 -12.51 -0.48
CA LYS A 105 -1.56 -12.82 0.73
C LYS A 105 -1.90 -14.31 0.81
N THR A 106 -2.45 -14.86 -0.25
CA THR A 106 -2.83 -16.28 -0.32
C THR A 106 -1.63 -17.20 -0.05
N LYS A 107 -0.47 -16.91 -0.65
CA LYS A 107 0.77 -17.67 -0.41
C LYS A 107 1.29 -17.53 1.01
N ASN A 108 1.15 -16.36 1.64
CA ASN A 108 1.57 -16.15 3.03
C ASN A 108 0.69 -16.94 4.02
N LEU A 109 -0.62 -17.03 3.76
CA LEU A 109 -1.52 -17.87 4.56
C LEU A 109 -1.12 -19.35 4.50
N TYR A 110 -0.87 -19.88 3.30
CA TYR A 110 -0.41 -21.27 3.16
C TYR A 110 0.90 -21.54 3.90
N ARG A 111 1.86 -20.61 3.85
CA ARG A 111 3.12 -20.75 4.60
C ARG A 111 2.89 -20.81 6.10
N ALA A 112 2.05 -19.93 6.65
CA ALA A 112 1.72 -19.93 8.07
C ALA A 112 1.11 -21.26 8.53
N ASP A 113 0.19 -21.82 7.73
CA ASP A 113 -0.47 -23.10 8.02
C ASP A 113 0.47 -24.31 7.95
N THR A 114 1.55 -24.24 7.14
CA THR A 114 2.49 -25.36 7.02
C THR A 114 3.59 -25.35 8.09
N THR A 115 3.71 -24.25 8.84
CA THR A 115 4.74 -24.05 9.89
C THR A 115 4.20 -24.19 11.31
N ALA A 116 2.90 -24.47 11.46
CA ALA A 116 2.20 -24.62 12.74
C ALA A 116 2.14 -26.09 13.23
#